data_AF-A0A9W3B9B1-F1
#
_entry.id   AF-A0A9W3B9B1-F1
#
_cell.length_a   1.000
_cell.length_b   1.000
_cell.length_c   1.000
_cell.angle_alpha   90.00
_cell.angle_beta   90.00
_cell.angle_gamma   90.00
#
_symmetry.space_group_name_H-M   'P 1'
#
loop_
_entity.id
_entity.type
_entity.pdbx_description
1 polymer ?
#
loop_
_entity_poly.entity_id
_entity_poly.type
_entity_poly.pdbx_seq_one_letter_code
_entity_poly.pdbx_strand_id
1 'polypeptide(L)'
;MKPYKEIVDILTHLQVVDEIHVFLVKMFEEIVSIKKQGELWVEDKQNLTFMEMKISLTKKISGVLYKCSDFSTNKLNKLTDKLTTREHIETDDELRRALSLNFVSLETEHQQLLEKFNDMNEKVMLQNSILNRLFKKFKSQQMVINHLEESTVTDKKLAKVKNEIMQELQAASSFMSVLATTVDNFSKEHIDLMKKEEEKDEMIRDIYEDIENMHRKHTVVVKVAKKLKILKKNTVKIKKNQTQDCRESRQALPEGSKVNASNHQKLIPVKEFLLSHLPSRYQHVEMLNLIQSLVDITVKLEVSGMSEERKNFKTNKQSLEMVLNQTQVKGVSKNVDDESNSSNTMSVIAANDVAFGSGKVDDVFIRTDKDGPCPCPKKCPEWGEIRVFTSAQLMYDDDDAKHFLCTFFYDDDEQVDQLKYARGERIVLRDLEKDLCMFICVTCDVELIRKLEGMLDKFEQSWEDAFDRYAKSVKWKDERLTVIVSHPYGLKKHIALGKASEDGGSEGGIHYDTPTCEGSVGAYVLMPDFDVKDDV
;
A
#
# COMPACT_ATOMS: atom_id res chain seq x y z
N MET A 1 -24.51 5.42 11.37
CA MET A 1 -23.85 4.94 10.14
C MET A 1 -23.68 6.03 9.06
N LYS A 2 -24.07 7.30 9.29
CA LYS A 2 -23.86 8.40 8.33
C LYS A 2 -22.38 8.69 7.95
N PRO A 3 -21.41 8.67 8.90
CA PRO A 3 -20.01 8.97 8.55
C PRO A 3 -19.40 7.98 7.58
N TYR A 4 -19.85 6.73 7.61
CA TYR A 4 -19.34 5.68 6.73
C TYR A 4 -19.75 5.92 5.27
N LYS A 5 -20.97 6.41 5.03
CA LYS A 5 -21.43 6.69 3.67
C LYS A 5 -20.70 7.88 3.05
N GLU A 6 -20.46 8.94 3.84
CA GLU A 6 -19.66 10.09 3.42
C GLU A 6 -18.22 9.70 3.09
N ILE A 7 -17.60 8.82 3.90
CA ILE A 7 -16.26 8.29 3.62
C ILE A 7 -16.24 7.44 2.34
N VAL A 8 -17.24 6.58 2.14
CA VAL A 8 -17.35 5.76 0.91
C VAL A 8 -17.54 6.64 -0.32
N ASP A 9 -18.34 7.70 -0.23
CA ASP A 9 -18.52 8.64 -1.33
C ASP A 9 -17.21 9.40 -1.62
N ILE A 10 -16.49 9.87 -0.60
CA ILE A 10 -15.17 10.52 -0.77
C ILE A 10 -14.16 9.57 -1.42
N LEU A 11 -14.08 8.31 -0.96
CA LEU A 11 -13.18 7.30 -1.56
C LEU A 11 -13.52 7.05 -3.03
N THR A 12 -14.81 7.03 -3.37
CA THR A 12 -15.26 6.87 -4.75
C THR A 12 -14.81 8.05 -5.60
N HIS A 13 -14.91 9.29 -5.12
CA HIS A 13 -14.43 10.48 -5.83
C HIS A 13 -12.90 10.47 -6.02
N LEU A 14 -12.15 10.11 -4.98
CA LEU A 14 -10.68 10.02 -5.05
C LEU A 14 -10.24 9.00 -6.10
N GLN A 15 -10.92 7.85 -6.19
CA GLN A 15 -10.65 6.87 -7.23
C GLN A 15 -10.86 7.42 -8.65
N VAL A 16 -11.87 8.29 -8.85
CA VAL A 16 -12.10 8.96 -10.14
C VAL A 16 -10.94 9.89 -10.49
N VAL A 17 -10.48 10.68 -9.52
CA VAL A 17 -9.36 11.62 -9.69
C VAL A 17 -8.09 10.86 -10.07
N ASP A 18 -7.80 9.74 -9.42
CA ASP A 18 -6.66 8.88 -9.74
C ASP A 18 -6.72 8.35 -11.18
N GLU A 19 -7.90 7.91 -11.63
CA GLU A 19 -8.07 7.44 -13.01
C GLU A 19 -7.84 8.54 -14.05
N ILE A 20 -8.23 9.79 -13.75
CA ILE A 20 -7.97 10.97 -14.59
C ILE A 20 -6.47 11.28 -14.61
N HIS A 21 -5.84 11.30 -13.44
CA HIS A 21 -4.41 11.56 -13.29
C HIS A 21 -3.57 10.56 -14.12
N VAL A 22 -3.82 9.25 -13.96
CA VAL A 22 -3.13 8.20 -14.73
C VAL A 22 -3.31 8.37 -16.24
N PHE A 23 -4.49 8.78 -16.69
CA PHE A 23 -4.75 9.05 -18.10
C PHE A 23 -3.93 10.25 -18.60
N LEU A 24 -3.94 11.36 -17.87
CA LEU A 24 -3.21 12.58 -18.22
C LEU A 24 -1.70 12.33 -18.30
N VAL A 25 -1.11 11.61 -17.33
CA VAL A 25 0.32 11.26 -17.33
C VAL A 25 0.71 10.52 -18.61
N LYS A 26 -0.02 9.46 -18.98
CA LYS A 26 0.23 8.70 -20.23
C LYS A 26 0.12 9.58 -21.47
N MET A 27 -0.83 10.50 -21.47
CA MET A 27 -1.04 11.44 -22.55
C MET A 27 0.15 12.39 -22.72
N PHE A 28 0.69 12.91 -21.60
CA PHE A 28 1.87 13.76 -21.60
C PHE A 28 3.11 13.02 -22.11
N GLU A 29 3.32 11.76 -21.70
CA GLU A 29 4.42 10.93 -22.21
C GLU A 29 4.35 10.76 -23.74
N GLU A 30 3.15 10.55 -24.28
CA GLU A 30 2.94 10.45 -25.73
C GLU A 30 3.25 11.78 -26.45
N ILE A 31 2.84 12.92 -25.89
CA ILE A 31 3.15 14.25 -26.44
C ILE A 31 4.66 14.52 -26.42
N VAL A 32 5.34 14.21 -25.31
CA VAL A 32 6.80 14.35 -25.18
C VAL A 32 7.51 13.46 -26.20
N SER A 33 7.03 12.23 -26.41
CA SER A 33 7.56 11.31 -27.43
C SER A 33 7.40 11.87 -28.85
N ILE A 34 6.25 12.46 -29.17
CA ILE A 34 6.01 13.14 -30.45
C ILE A 34 6.98 14.31 -30.64
N LYS A 35 7.14 15.15 -29.62
CA LYS A 35 8.06 16.30 -29.65
C LYS A 35 9.50 15.84 -29.91
N LYS A 36 10.01 14.88 -29.14
CA LYS A 36 11.37 14.34 -29.28
C LYS A 36 11.61 13.76 -30.67
N GLN A 37 10.60 13.10 -31.24
CA GLN A 37 10.69 12.59 -32.60
C GLN A 37 10.75 13.71 -33.64
N GLY A 38 9.99 14.80 -33.43
CA GLY A 38 10.07 16.01 -34.23
C GLY A 38 11.47 16.66 -34.21
N GLU A 39 12.07 16.78 -33.02
CA GLU A 39 13.43 17.32 -32.85
C GLU A 39 14.47 16.47 -33.58
N LEU A 40 14.38 15.14 -33.49
CA LEU A 40 15.28 14.22 -34.20
C LEU A 40 15.19 14.34 -35.72
N TRP A 41 14.04 14.73 -36.27
CA TRP A 41 13.89 14.99 -37.70
C TRP A 41 14.50 16.32 -38.13
N VAL A 42 14.44 17.35 -37.28
CA VAL A 42 15.06 18.66 -37.56
C VAL A 42 16.59 18.56 -37.54
N GLU A 43 17.14 17.67 -36.72
CA GLU A 43 18.60 17.45 -36.62
C GLU A 43 19.19 16.57 -37.75
N ASP A 44 18.46 16.31 -38.84
CA ASP A 44 18.89 15.50 -39.99
C ASP A 44 19.33 14.05 -39.65
N LYS A 45 18.96 13.53 -38.48
CA LYS A 45 19.36 12.18 -38.03
C LYS A 45 18.52 11.05 -38.67
N GLN A 46 17.49 11.38 -39.44
CA GLN A 46 16.65 10.39 -40.14
C GLN A 46 16.39 10.84 -41.58
N ASN A 47 16.73 9.98 -42.55
CA ASN A 47 16.48 10.19 -43.99
C ASN A 47 15.00 9.98 -44.36
N LEU A 48 14.08 10.59 -43.62
CA LEU A 48 12.66 10.56 -43.96
C LEU A 48 12.32 11.75 -44.84
N THR A 49 11.53 11.53 -45.87
CA THR A 49 10.96 12.61 -46.66
C THR A 49 9.99 13.43 -45.79
N PHE A 50 9.85 14.73 -46.09
CA PHE A 50 8.88 15.60 -45.42
C PHE A 50 7.46 14.99 -45.36
N MET A 51 7.08 14.22 -46.40
CA MET A 51 5.80 13.53 -46.45
C MET A 51 5.67 12.40 -45.43
N GLU A 52 6.73 11.61 -45.22
CA GLU A 52 6.73 10.54 -44.22
C GLU A 52 6.69 11.11 -42.79
N MET A 53 7.43 12.19 -42.52
CA MET A 53 7.34 12.92 -41.25
C MET A 53 5.92 13.42 -40.99
N LYS A 54 5.30 14.06 -42.00
CA LYS A 54 3.94 14.60 -41.89
C LYS A 54 2.92 13.51 -41.60
N ILE A 55 2.99 12.38 -42.31
CA ILE A 55 2.08 11.24 -42.10
C ILE A 55 2.25 10.67 -40.69
N SER A 56 3.49 10.52 -40.23
CA SER A 56 3.80 10.03 -38.89
C SER A 56 3.26 10.94 -37.79
N LEU A 57 3.50 12.25 -37.89
CA LEU A 57 2.99 13.25 -36.94
C LEU A 57 1.47 13.27 -36.91
N THR A 58 0.84 13.32 -38.08
CA THR A 58 -0.61 13.38 -38.19
C THR A 58 -1.22 12.14 -37.54
N LYS A 59 -0.68 10.95 -37.81
CA LYS A 59 -1.16 9.70 -37.21
C LYS A 59 -1.03 9.70 -35.68
N LYS A 60 0.12 10.15 -35.14
CA LYS A 60 0.35 10.19 -33.69
C LYS A 60 -0.54 11.22 -32.99
N ILE A 61 -0.62 12.44 -33.53
CA ILE A 61 -1.46 13.51 -32.98
C ILE A 61 -2.93 13.10 -33.00
N SER A 62 -3.42 12.52 -34.11
CA SER A 62 -4.79 12.01 -34.18
C SER A 62 -5.06 10.89 -33.18
N GLY A 63 -4.08 10.04 -32.88
CA GLY A 63 -4.19 9.02 -31.84
C GLY A 63 -4.35 9.60 -30.44
N VAL A 64 -3.57 10.62 -30.10
CA VAL A 64 -3.70 11.35 -28.83
C VAL A 64 -5.07 12.00 -28.73
N LEU A 65 -5.48 12.77 -29.74
CA LEU A 65 -6.78 13.45 -29.77
C LEU A 65 -7.96 12.48 -29.65
N TYR A 66 -7.88 11.31 -30.29
CA TYR A 66 -8.91 10.28 -30.18
C TYR A 66 -9.01 9.75 -28.75
N LYS A 67 -7.88 9.48 -28.08
CA LYS A 67 -7.87 9.04 -26.68
C LYS A 67 -8.46 10.10 -25.75
N CYS A 68 -8.14 11.38 -25.96
CA CYS A 68 -8.75 12.48 -25.21
C CYS A 68 -10.28 12.47 -25.38
N SER A 69 -10.74 12.41 -26.63
CA SER A 69 -12.17 12.42 -26.94
C SER A 69 -12.89 11.23 -26.33
N ASP A 70 -12.31 10.03 -26.44
CA ASP A 70 -12.88 8.80 -25.91
C ASP A 70 -12.96 8.83 -24.38
N PHE A 71 -11.90 9.28 -23.71
CA PHE A 71 -11.87 9.42 -22.26
C PHE A 71 -12.94 10.41 -21.78
N SER A 72 -13.01 11.60 -22.40
CA SER A 72 -14.01 12.62 -22.05
C SER A 72 -15.44 12.16 -22.33
N THR A 73 -15.68 11.46 -23.43
CA THR A 73 -17.05 11.10 -23.85
C THR A 73 -17.57 9.83 -23.19
N ASN A 74 -16.73 8.82 -23.02
CA ASN A 74 -17.18 7.51 -22.55
C ASN A 74 -16.90 7.27 -21.07
N LYS A 75 -15.77 7.78 -20.56
CA LYS A 75 -15.37 7.54 -19.18
C LYS A 75 -15.95 8.59 -18.25
N LEU A 76 -15.80 9.87 -18.60
CA LEU A 76 -16.36 10.97 -17.80
C LEU A 76 -17.88 10.86 -17.67
N ASN A 77 -18.62 10.61 -18.77
CA ASN A 77 -20.07 10.45 -18.72
C ASN A 77 -20.52 9.26 -17.84
N LYS A 78 -19.81 8.12 -17.89
CA LYS A 78 -20.10 6.99 -16.99
C LYS A 78 -19.85 7.33 -15.52
N LEU A 79 -18.89 8.22 -15.24
CA LEU A 79 -18.58 8.69 -13.90
C LEU A 79 -19.63 9.69 -13.44
N THR A 80 -20.07 10.60 -14.30
CA THR A 80 -21.17 11.54 -14.06
C THR A 80 -22.50 10.81 -13.81
N ASP A 81 -22.78 9.73 -14.54
CA ASP A 81 -23.99 8.90 -14.35
C ASP A 81 -23.98 8.16 -13.00
N LYS A 82 -22.80 7.72 -12.55
CA LYS A 82 -22.62 7.12 -11.21
C LYS A 82 -22.83 8.13 -10.08
N LEU A 83 -22.48 9.39 -10.32
CA LEU A 83 -22.63 10.48 -9.35
C LEU A 83 -24.10 10.95 -9.25
N THR A 84 -24.80 11.06 -10.37
CA THR A 84 -26.19 11.56 -10.42
C THR A 84 -27.24 10.56 -9.91
N THR A 85 -26.97 9.26 -9.97
CA THR A 85 -27.92 8.23 -9.50
C THR A 85 -28.03 8.12 -7.97
N ARG A 86 -27.26 8.91 -7.19
CA ARG A 86 -27.16 8.77 -5.72
C ARG A 86 -27.80 9.89 -4.88
N GLU A 87 -28.50 10.84 -5.49
CA GLU A 87 -29.15 11.95 -4.76
C GLU A 87 -30.44 11.55 -4.05
N HIS A 88 -30.34 10.91 -2.88
CA HIS A 88 -31.35 11.03 -1.83
C HIS A 88 -30.71 10.85 -0.46
N ILE A 89 -30.24 11.95 0.13
CA ILE A 89 -30.07 12.08 1.59
C ILE A 89 -30.37 13.52 2.02
N GLU A 90 -31.37 13.67 2.89
CA GLU A 90 -31.56 14.84 3.72
C GLU A 90 -30.60 14.76 4.93
N THR A 91 -29.62 15.68 5.01
CA THR A 91 -29.23 16.51 6.18
C THR A 91 -27.77 16.98 6.08
N ASP A 92 -27.57 18.29 6.16
CA ASP A 92 -26.76 19.10 7.11
C ASP A 92 -26.35 20.37 6.37
N ASP A 93 -27.24 21.37 6.42
CA ASP A 93 -27.26 22.48 5.47
C ASP A 93 -26.02 23.38 5.52
N GLU A 94 -25.23 23.35 6.60
CA GLU A 94 -24.02 24.16 6.72
C GLU A 94 -22.80 23.50 6.09
N LEU A 95 -22.57 22.22 6.37
CA LEU A 95 -21.49 21.46 5.71
C LEU A 95 -21.78 21.31 4.22
N ARG A 96 -23.07 21.07 3.86
CA ARG A 96 -23.51 21.03 2.47
C ARG A 96 -23.36 22.38 1.78
N ARG A 97 -23.62 23.51 2.45
CA ARG A 97 -23.36 24.85 1.87
C ARG A 97 -21.88 25.11 1.66
N ALA A 98 -21.02 24.75 2.62
CA ALA A 98 -19.57 24.95 2.50
C ALA A 98 -18.95 24.09 1.39
N LEU A 99 -19.32 22.81 1.32
CA LEU A 99 -18.88 21.90 0.26
C LEU A 99 -19.49 22.29 -1.09
N SER A 100 -20.78 22.64 -1.14
CA SER A 100 -21.47 23.08 -2.37
C SER A 100 -20.85 24.34 -2.96
N LEU A 101 -20.51 25.34 -2.15
CA LEU A 101 -19.92 26.58 -2.65
C LEU A 101 -18.54 26.34 -3.29
N ASN A 102 -17.73 25.46 -2.69
CA ASN A 102 -16.41 25.12 -3.23
C ASN A 102 -16.49 24.21 -4.47
N PHE A 103 -17.44 23.26 -4.49
CA PHE A 103 -17.63 22.34 -5.62
C PHE A 103 -18.17 23.04 -6.86
N VAL A 104 -19.16 23.93 -6.69
CA VAL A 104 -19.72 24.74 -7.79
C VAL A 104 -18.64 25.61 -8.42
N SER A 105 -17.73 26.19 -7.62
CA SER A 105 -16.62 26.98 -8.15
C SER A 105 -15.68 26.16 -9.03
N LEU A 106 -15.31 24.94 -8.59
CA LEU A 106 -14.38 24.07 -9.32
C LEU A 106 -14.98 23.56 -10.63
N GLU A 107 -16.26 23.18 -10.60
CA GLU A 107 -16.98 22.70 -11.78
C GLU A 107 -17.10 23.80 -12.84
N THR A 108 -17.30 25.05 -12.41
CA THR A 108 -17.32 26.20 -13.32
C THR A 108 -15.95 26.46 -13.95
N GLU A 109 -14.85 26.36 -13.18
CA GLU A 109 -13.48 26.51 -13.70
C GLU A 109 -13.13 25.40 -14.70
N HIS A 110 -13.50 24.16 -14.40
CA HIS A 110 -13.31 23.02 -15.31
C HIS A 110 -14.10 23.19 -16.61
N GLN A 111 -15.35 23.65 -16.53
CA GLN A 111 -16.18 23.91 -17.71
C GLN A 111 -15.57 24.99 -18.60
N GLN A 112 -15.05 26.07 -18.01
CA GLN A 112 -14.36 27.14 -18.75
C GLN A 112 -13.09 26.62 -19.45
N LEU A 113 -12.33 25.74 -18.78
CA LEU A 113 -11.14 25.14 -19.37
C LEU A 113 -11.50 24.25 -20.57
N LEU A 114 -12.58 23.48 -20.45
CA LEU A 114 -13.10 22.61 -21.51
C LEU A 114 -13.59 23.42 -22.73
N GLU A 115 -14.28 24.54 -22.49
CA GLU A 115 -14.68 25.48 -23.55
C GLU A 115 -13.46 26.07 -24.29
N LYS A 116 -12.43 26.52 -23.55
CA LYS A 116 -11.17 27.00 -24.14
C LYS A 116 -10.49 25.91 -24.97
N PHE A 117 -10.47 24.67 -24.48
CA PHE A 117 -9.90 23.54 -25.19
C PHE A 117 -10.63 23.25 -26.50
N ASN A 118 -11.97 23.28 -26.48
CA ASN A 118 -12.79 23.08 -27.66
C ASN A 118 -12.57 24.18 -28.71
N ASP A 119 -12.52 25.45 -28.29
CA ASP A 119 -12.21 26.59 -29.19
C ASP A 119 -10.81 26.44 -29.83
N MET A 120 -9.81 26.02 -29.04
CA MET A 120 -8.47 25.74 -29.56
C MET A 120 -8.48 24.58 -30.58
N ASN A 121 -9.22 23.51 -30.29
CA ASN A 121 -9.34 22.36 -31.19
C ASN A 121 -10.02 22.74 -32.52
N GLU A 122 -11.08 23.56 -32.47
CA GLU A 122 -11.74 24.09 -33.68
C GLU A 122 -10.78 24.94 -34.53
N LYS A 123 -9.98 25.81 -33.90
CA LYS A 123 -8.95 26.62 -34.58
C LYS A 123 -7.88 25.74 -35.24
N VAL A 124 -7.42 24.69 -34.56
CA VAL A 124 -6.46 23.72 -35.12
C VAL A 124 -7.06 22.98 -36.32
N MET A 125 -8.32 22.53 -36.23
CA MET A 125 -9.02 21.86 -37.33
C MET A 125 -9.20 22.76 -38.55
N LEU A 126 -9.58 24.02 -38.35
CA LEU A 126 -9.70 25.00 -39.43
C LEU A 126 -8.36 25.19 -40.17
N GLN A 127 -7.27 25.29 -39.43
CA GLN A 127 -5.92 25.47 -39.98
C GLN A 127 -5.42 24.24 -40.73
N ASN A 128 -5.72 23.05 -40.21
CA ASN A 128 -5.42 21.81 -40.91
C ASN A 128 -6.16 21.75 -42.28
N SER A 129 -7.37 22.30 -42.35
CA SER A 129 -8.09 22.47 -43.63
C SER A 129 -7.39 23.43 -44.60
N ILE A 130 -6.88 24.56 -44.10
CA ILE A 130 -6.15 25.57 -44.89
C ILE A 130 -4.85 24.95 -45.43
N LEU A 131 -4.10 24.28 -44.58
CA LEU A 131 -2.86 23.58 -44.93
C LEU A 131 -3.11 22.53 -46.02
N ASN A 132 -4.19 21.75 -45.89
CA ASN A 132 -4.58 20.77 -46.91
C ASN A 132 -4.97 21.41 -48.24
N ARG A 133 -5.63 22.59 -48.20
CA ARG A 133 -5.95 23.36 -49.42
C ARG A 133 -4.69 23.88 -50.10
N LEU A 134 -3.72 24.40 -49.33
CA LEU A 134 -2.44 24.84 -49.86
C LEU A 134 -1.65 23.70 -50.46
N PHE A 135 -1.64 22.55 -49.80
CA PHE A 135 -0.97 21.36 -50.30
C PHE A 135 -1.56 20.89 -51.64
N LYS A 136 -2.89 20.91 -51.78
CA LYS A 136 -3.56 20.63 -53.07
C LYS A 136 -3.16 21.62 -54.15
N LYS A 137 -3.13 22.93 -53.84
CA LYS A 137 -2.67 23.97 -54.77
C LYS A 137 -1.22 23.73 -55.18
N PHE A 138 -0.33 23.49 -54.23
CA PHE A 138 1.08 23.20 -54.49
C PHE A 138 1.24 21.99 -55.41
N LYS A 139 0.53 20.89 -55.14
CA LYS A 139 0.56 19.69 -55.99
C LYS A 139 0.07 19.97 -57.41
N SER A 140 -0.99 20.75 -57.57
CA SER A 140 -1.49 21.17 -58.89
C SER A 140 -0.51 22.07 -59.64
N GLN A 141 0.20 22.96 -58.93
CA GLN A 141 1.19 23.86 -59.50
C GLN A 141 2.50 23.15 -59.84
N GLN A 142 2.92 22.16 -59.03
CA GLN A 142 4.08 21.32 -59.33
C GLN A 142 3.90 20.58 -60.67
N MET A 143 2.69 20.09 -60.97
CA MET A 143 2.38 19.50 -62.28
C MET A 143 2.53 20.51 -63.43
N VAL A 144 2.16 21.77 -63.21
CA VAL A 144 2.31 22.85 -64.20
C VAL A 144 3.78 23.24 -64.38
N ILE A 145 4.57 23.28 -63.29
CA ILE A 145 6.01 23.56 -63.34
C ILE A 145 6.74 22.45 -64.12
N ASN A 146 6.44 21.19 -63.84
CA ASN A 146 7.01 20.05 -64.57
C ASN A 146 6.67 20.09 -66.08
N HIS A 147 5.53 20.68 -66.46
CA HIS A 147 5.17 20.91 -67.87
C HIS A 147 5.81 22.16 -68.48
N LEU A 148 6.15 23.16 -67.67
CA LEU A 148 6.74 24.43 -68.13
C LEU A 148 8.25 24.36 -68.31
N GLU A 149 8.93 23.38 -67.73
CA GLU A 149 10.35 23.10 -68.02
C GLU A 149 10.61 22.78 -69.51
N GLU A 150 9.56 22.49 -70.28
CA GLU A 150 9.61 22.29 -71.74
C GLU A 150 9.32 23.56 -72.57
N SER A 151 8.98 24.69 -71.93
CA SER A 151 8.42 25.88 -72.60
C SER A 151 9.16 27.17 -72.24
N THR A 152 9.75 27.85 -73.24
CA THR A 152 10.60 29.06 -73.10
C THR A 152 9.85 30.36 -72.76
N VAL A 153 8.62 30.29 -72.24
CA VAL A 153 7.78 31.47 -71.94
C VAL A 153 7.31 31.42 -70.49
N THR A 154 8.16 31.78 -69.51
CA THR A 154 7.93 31.36 -68.11
C THR A 154 8.10 32.41 -67.00
N ASP A 155 8.86 33.49 -67.16
CA ASP A 155 9.28 34.29 -65.98
C ASP A 155 8.15 35.04 -65.26
N LYS A 156 7.17 35.61 -65.98
CA LYS A 156 6.14 36.47 -65.35
C LYS A 156 5.07 35.70 -64.58
N LYS A 157 4.70 34.50 -65.05
CA LYS A 157 3.76 33.61 -64.34
C LYS A 157 4.43 32.96 -63.12
N LEU A 158 5.69 32.57 -63.25
CA LEU A 158 6.47 32.00 -62.15
C LEU A 158 6.66 33.01 -61.00
N ALA A 159 6.96 34.28 -61.32
CA ALA A 159 7.06 35.34 -60.32
C ALA A 159 5.75 35.56 -59.55
N LYS A 160 4.59 35.48 -60.23
CA LYS A 160 3.27 35.60 -59.59
C LYS A 160 3.00 34.44 -58.62
N VAL A 161 3.26 33.20 -59.05
CA VAL A 161 3.10 32.00 -58.21
C VAL A 161 4.02 32.05 -57.00
N LYS A 162 5.28 32.45 -57.18
CA LYS A 162 6.24 32.61 -56.09
C LYS A 162 5.74 33.61 -55.03
N ASN A 163 5.19 34.74 -55.46
CA ASN A 163 4.63 35.72 -54.52
C ASN A 163 3.40 35.18 -53.76
N GLU A 164 2.50 34.45 -54.41
CA GLU A 164 1.34 33.83 -53.75
C GLU A 164 1.78 32.79 -52.70
N ILE A 165 2.79 31.96 -53.03
CA ILE A 165 3.37 30.99 -52.11
C ILE A 165 4.02 31.68 -50.91
N MET A 166 4.80 32.75 -51.14
CA MET A 166 5.46 33.50 -50.07
C MET A 166 4.47 34.18 -49.13
N GLN A 167 3.37 34.73 -49.65
CA GLN A 167 2.31 35.34 -48.83
C GLN A 167 1.62 34.31 -47.93
N GLU A 168 1.30 33.12 -48.46
CA GLU A 168 0.69 32.03 -47.67
C GLU A 168 1.67 31.46 -46.63
N LEU A 169 2.96 31.32 -46.96
CA LEU A 169 4.01 30.93 -46.00
C LEU A 169 4.13 31.94 -44.86
N GLN A 170 4.08 33.24 -45.18
CA GLN A 170 4.13 34.29 -44.17
C GLN A 170 2.89 34.28 -43.28
N ALA A 171 1.70 34.03 -43.84
CA ALA A 171 0.46 33.86 -43.08
C ALA A 171 0.53 32.65 -42.14
N ALA A 172 1.02 31.50 -42.63
CA ALA A 172 1.21 30.29 -41.82
C ALA A 172 2.23 30.52 -40.69
N SER A 173 3.35 31.19 -40.97
CA SER A 173 4.35 31.54 -39.96
C SER A 173 3.77 32.45 -38.86
N SER A 174 2.99 33.46 -39.25
CA SER A 174 2.33 34.34 -38.27
C SER A 174 1.34 33.58 -37.39
N PHE A 175 0.57 32.66 -37.97
CA PHE A 175 -0.35 31.81 -37.21
C PHE A 175 0.39 30.90 -36.22
N MET A 176 1.47 30.23 -36.64
CA MET A 176 2.25 29.36 -35.74
C MET A 176 2.82 30.12 -34.54
N SER A 177 3.20 31.39 -34.72
CA SER A 177 3.64 32.25 -33.62
C SER A 177 2.51 32.54 -32.62
N VAL A 178 1.29 32.84 -33.11
CA VAL A 178 0.11 33.03 -32.25
C VAL A 178 -0.26 31.74 -31.52
N LEU A 179 -0.19 30.59 -32.20
CA LEU A 179 -0.46 29.29 -31.60
C LEU A 179 0.56 28.97 -30.51
N ALA A 180 1.86 29.15 -30.77
CA ALA A 180 2.91 28.94 -29.77
C ALA A 180 2.68 29.81 -28.52
N THR A 181 2.36 31.09 -28.72
CA THR A 181 2.04 32.00 -27.61
C THR A 181 0.79 31.54 -26.82
N THR A 182 -0.22 31.02 -27.51
CA THR A 182 -1.45 30.51 -26.88
C THR A 182 -1.18 29.25 -26.06
N VAL A 183 -0.36 28.34 -26.59
CA VAL A 183 0.08 27.12 -25.89
C VAL A 183 0.91 27.47 -24.66
N ASP A 184 1.83 28.42 -24.76
CA ASP A 184 2.63 28.87 -23.62
C ASP A 184 1.76 29.49 -22.52
N ASN A 185 0.76 30.29 -22.89
CA ASN A 185 -0.18 30.87 -21.93
C ASN A 185 -1.05 29.79 -21.26
N PHE A 186 -1.56 28.82 -22.03
CA PHE A 186 -2.32 27.70 -21.48
C PHE A 186 -1.47 26.84 -20.54
N SER A 187 -0.21 26.59 -20.90
CA SER A 187 0.73 25.85 -20.05
C SER A 187 0.98 26.57 -18.72
N LYS A 188 1.05 27.91 -18.71
CA LYS A 188 1.18 28.70 -17.47
C LYS A 188 -0.09 28.63 -16.63
N GLU A 189 -1.27 28.82 -17.23
CA GLU A 189 -2.55 28.69 -16.52
C GLU A 189 -2.70 27.31 -15.88
N HIS A 190 -2.30 26.24 -16.59
CA HIS A 190 -2.33 24.88 -16.06
C HIS A 190 -1.36 24.70 -14.88
N ILE A 191 -0.13 25.21 -14.97
CA ILE A 191 0.84 25.13 -13.86
C ILE A 191 0.29 25.85 -12.61
N ASP A 192 -0.35 27.00 -12.79
CA ASP A 192 -0.94 27.74 -11.68
C ASP A 192 -2.15 27.00 -11.07
N LEU A 193 -2.95 26.30 -11.88
CA LEU A 193 -4.02 25.43 -11.38
C LEU A 193 -3.48 24.24 -10.58
N MET A 194 -2.42 23.58 -11.07
CA MET A 194 -1.77 22.47 -10.36
C MET A 194 -1.24 22.89 -8.98
N LYS A 195 -0.65 24.10 -8.88
CA LYS A 195 -0.20 24.63 -7.59
C LYS A 195 -1.35 24.86 -6.62
N LYS A 196 -2.48 25.38 -7.10
CA LYS A 196 -3.69 25.54 -6.27
C LYS A 196 -4.27 24.20 -5.82
N GLU A 197 -4.13 23.16 -6.63
CA GLU A 197 -4.52 21.79 -6.27
C GLU A 197 -3.59 21.21 -5.21
N GLU A 198 -2.28 21.40 -5.35
CA GLU A 198 -1.28 21.01 -4.36
C GLU A 198 -1.49 21.70 -3.00
N GLU A 199 -1.81 23.00 -2.99
CA GLU A 199 -2.19 23.75 -1.78
C GLU A 199 -3.46 23.19 -1.11
N LYS A 200 -4.43 22.71 -1.90
CA LYS A 200 -5.65 22.07 -1.37
C LYS A 200 -5.35 20.68 -0.81
N ASP A 201 -4.50 19.90 -1.46
CA ASP A 201 -4.08 18.59 -0.98
C ASP A 201 -3.30 18.68 0.35
N GLU A 202 -2.48 19.73 0.50
CA GLU A 202 -1.83 20.06 1.78
C GLU A 202 -2.87 20.40 2.85
N MET A 203 -3.86 21.25 2.55
CA MET A 203 -4.95 21.57 3.47
C MET A 203 -5.78 20.33 3.85
N ILE A 204 -6.05 19.42 2.91
CA ILE A 204 -6.76 18.17 3.17
C ILE A 204 -5.94 17.27 4.11
N ARG A 205 -4.62 17.19 3.90
CA ARG A 205 -3.70 16.42 4.74
C ARG A 205 -3.71 16.93 6.19
N ASP A 206 -3.67 18.24 6.38
CA ASP A 206 -3.75 18.88 7.69
C ASP A 206 -5.08 18.54 8.40
N ILE A 207 -6.20 18.56 7.66
CA ILE A 207 -7.51 18.16 8.19
C ILE A 207 -7.52 16.69 8.62
N TYR A 208 -6.91 15.78 7.84
CA TYR A 208 -6.80 14.37 8.22
C TYR A 208 -5.98 14.18 9.50
N GLU A 209 -4.85 14.88 9.63
CA GLU A 209 -4.04 14.84 10.85
C GLU A 209 -4.83 15.34 12.07
N ASP A 210 -5.62 16.40 11.91
CA ASP A 210 -6.51 16.92 12.95
C ASP A 210 -7.61 15.91 13.34
N ILE A 211 -8.21 15.23 12.36
CA ILE A 211 -9.20 14.17 12.60
C ILE A 211 -8.58 13.01 13.37
N GLU A 212 -7.38 12.55 12.97
CA GLU A 212 -6.66 11.49 13.69
C GLU A 212 -6.32 11.91 15.12
N ASN A 213 -5.88 13.16 15.31
CA ASN A 213 -5.63 13.74 16.63
C ASN A 213 -6.89 13.78 17.50
N MET A 214 -8.04 14.16 16.93
CA MET A 214 -9.32 14.10 17.62
C MET A 214 -9.71 12.66 17.96
N HIS A 215 -9.51 11.71 17.05
CA HIS A 215 -9.80 10.30 17.27
C HIS A 215 -8.94 9.71 18.40
N ARG A 216 -7.64 10.03 18.44
CA ARG A 216 -6.72 9.67 19.53
C ARG A 216 -7.23 10.18 20.88
N LYS A 217 -7.62 11.46 20.96
CA LYS A 217 -8.18 12.08 22.18
C LYS A 217 -9.48 11.38 22.60
N HIS A 218 -10.39 11.12 21.66
CA HIS A 218 -11.65 10.44 21.93
C HIS A 218 -11.43 9.01 22.48
N THR A 219 -10.49 8.25 21.90
CA THR A 219 -10.13 6.90 22.37
C THR A 219 -9.65 6.89 23.82
N VAL A 220 -8.83 7.88 24.22
CA VAL A 220 -8.41 8.05 25.63
C VAL A 220 -9.62 8.31 26.54
N VAL A 221 -10.52 9.21 26.14
CA VAL A 221 -11.74 9.53 26.91
C VAL A 221 -12.62 8.28 27.09
N VAL A 222 -12.80 7.48 26.02
CA VAL A 222 -13.56 6.22 26.08
C VAL A 222 -12.89 5.20 27.01
N LYS A 223 -11.56 5.04 26.95
CA LYS A 223 -10.80 4.14 27.86
C LYS A 223 -10.96 4.58 29.32
N VAL A 224 -10.89 5.88 29.62
CA VAL A 224 -11.13 6.43 30.98
C VAL A 224 -12.56 6.19 31.44
N ALA A 225 -13.56 6.43 30.59
CA ALA A 225 -14.97 6.20 30.92
C ALA A 225 -15.26 4.72 31.22
N LYS A 226 -14.66 3.78 30.46
CA LYS A 226 -14.74 2.34 30.74
C LYS A 226 -14.13 1.99 32.11
N LYS A 227 -12.94 2.49 32.44
CA LYS A 227 -12.30 2.29 33.76
C LYS A 227 -13.17 2.83 34.91
N LEU A 228 -13.75 4.02 34.76
CA LEU A 228 -14.66 4.58 35.76
C LEU A 228 -15.93 3.73 35.97
N LYS A 229 -16.49 3.15 34.90
CA LYS A 229 -17.62 2.21 35.02
C LYS A 229 -17.25 0.94 35.81
N ILE A 230 -16.05 0.39 35.58
CA ILE A 230 -15.56 -0.79 36.33
C ILE A 230 -15.36 -0.45 37.81
N LEU A 231 -14.71 0.67 38.11
CA LEU A 231 -14.51 1.14 39.49
C LEU A 231 -15.84 1.31 40.22
N LYS A 232 -16.84 1.95 39.59
CA LYS A 232 -18.19 2.10 40.16
C LYS A 232 -18.85 0.75 40.45
N LYS A 233 -18.75 -0.24 39.55
CA LYS A 233 -19.27 -1.60 39.77
C LYS A 233 -18.59 -2.27 40.95
N ASN A 234 -17.27 -2.13 41.08
CA ASN A 234 -16.50 -2.72 42.17
C ASN A 234 -16.83 -2.08 43.52
N THR A 235 -17.01 -0.75 43.58
CA THR A 235 -17.47 -0.06 44.80
C THR A 235 -18.83 -0.58 45.27
N VAL A 236 -19.75 -0.88 44.36
CA VAL A 236 -21.07 -1.46 44.69
C VAL A 236 -20.93 -2.91 45.18
N LYS A 237 -20.07 -3.73 44.55
CA LYS A 237 -19.80 -5.10 45.01
C LYS A 237 -19.16 -5.14 46.39
N ILE A 238 -18.18 -4.27 46.68
CA ILE A 238 -17.53 -4.19 48.00
C ILE A 238 -18.55 -3.85 49.09
N LYS A 239 -19.49 -2.91 48.82
CA LYS A 239 -20.56 -2.58 49.76
C LYS A 239 -21.55 -3.73 50.00
N LYS A 240 -21.83 -4.56 48.99
CA LYS A 240 -22.70 -5.74 49.12
C LYS A 240 -22.01 -6.92 49.82
N ASN A 241 -20.72 -7.13 49.58
CA ASN A 241 -19.97 -8.21 50.21
C ASN A 241 -19.66 -7.93 51.69
N GLN A 242 -19.61 -6.66 52.11
CA GLN A 242 -19.56 -6.30 53.54
C GLN A 242 -20.87 -6.59 54.30
N THR A 243 -21.98 -6.86 53.60
CA THR A 243 -23.27 -7.20 54.22
C THR A 243 -23.61 -8.68 54.16
N GLN A 244 -22.79 -9.50 53.50
CA GLN A 244 -23.10 -10.90 53.27
C GLN A 244 -21.83 -11.73 53.15
N ASP A 245 -21.14 -11.94 54.27
CA ASP A 245 -20.28 -13.12 54.38
C ASP A 245 -20.17 -13.61 55.82
N CYS A 246 -21.03 -14.58 56.14
CA CYS A 246 -20.91 -15.48 57.26
C CYS A 246 -21.72 -16.73 56.93
N ARG A 247 -21.21 -17.58 56.03
CA ARG A 247 -21.32 -19.05 56.00
C ARG A 247 -21.10 -19.60 54.59
N GLU A 248 -20.41 -20.75 54.58
CA GLU A 248 -20.35 -21.75 53.50
C GLU A 248 -19.43 -21.36 52.32
N SER A 249 -18.47 -22.17 51.84
CA SER A 249 -18.23 -23.60 51.98
C SER A 249 -16.80 -23.94 51.49
N ARG A 250 -16.20 -24.97 52.10
CA ARG A 250 -15.04 -25.71 51.58
C ARG A 250 -15.56 -26.90 50.78
N GLN A 251 -15.25 -27.02 49.50
CA GLN A 251 -15.22 -28.30 48.78
C GLN A 251 -14.13 -28.24 47.69
N ALA A 252 -13.44 -29.38 47.55
CA ALA A 252 -12.09 -29.55 47.01
C ALA A 252 -12.01 -29.60 45.47
N LEU A 253 -10.81 -29.35 44.93
CA LEU A 253 -10.40 -29.62 43.55
C LEU A 253 -9.13 -30.49 43.52
N PRO A 254 -8.95 -31.33 42.48
CA PRO A 254 -7.93 -32.37 42.41
C PRO A 254 -6.60 -31.91 41.78
N GLU A 255 -5.53 -32.59 42.17
CA GLU A 255 -4.13 -32.43 41.79
C GLU A 255 -3.80 -32.82 40.33
N GLY A 256 -2.81 -32.13 39.74
CA GLY A 256 -1.85 -32.74 38.82
C GLY A 256 -1.79 -32.23 37.37
N SER A 257 -1.22 -31.04 37.13
CA SER A 257 -0.92 -30.56 35.77
C SER A 257 0.47 -31.01 35.29
N LYS A 258 0.51 -32.08 34.49
CA LYS A 258 1.65 -32.42 33.62
C LYS A 258 1.67 -31.43 32.45
N VAL A 259 2.80 -30.77 32.20
CA VAL A 259 2.99 -29.96 30.99
C VAL A 259 2.98 -30.91 29.78
N ASN A 260 1.93 -30.79 28.96
CA ASN A 260 1.63 -31.69 27.86
C ASN A 260 2.64 -31.52 26.70
N ALA A 261 3.63 -32.41 26.63
CA ALA A 261 4.50 -32.60 25.46
C ALA A 261 3.75 -33.05 24.17
N SER A 262 2.41 -33.13 24.19
CA SER A 262 1.59 -33.67 23.10
C SER A 262 1.25 -32.67 21.99
N ASN A 263 1.46 -31.36 22.19
CA ASN A 263 1.03 -30.34 21.20
C ASN A 263 2.10 -30.00 20.14
N HIS A 264 3.38 -30.32 20.37
CA HIS A 264 4.45 -30.08 19.39
C HIS A 264 4.41 -31.02 18.18
N GLN A 265 3.65 -32.13 18.25
CA GLN A 265 3.50 -33.08 17.13
C GLN A 265 2.78 -32.49 15.90
N LYS A 266 2.26 -31.27 16.01
CA LYS A 266 1.52 -30.59 14.94
C LYS A 266 2.36 -29.58 14.14
N LEU A 267 3.64 -29.42 14.46
CA LEU A 267 4.56 -28.59 13.67
C LEU A 267 5.17 -29.44 12.56
N ILE A 268 4.89 -29.09 11.31
CA ILE A 268 5.33 -29.85 10.14
C ILE A 268 6.56 -29.14 9.56
N PRO A 269 7.74 -29.78 9.49
CA PRO A 269 8.90 -29.20 8.80
C PRO A 269 8.54 -28.82 7.35
N VAL A 270 9.02 -27.67 6.87
CA VAL A 270 8.67 -27.17 5.52
C VAL A 270 8.89 -28.21 4.42
N LYS A 271 10.02 -28.92 4.45
CA LYS A 271 10.35 -29.97 3.46
C LYS A 271 9.40 -31.17 3.47
N GLU A 272 8.69 -31.38 4.58
CA GLU A 272 7.73 -32.47 4.76
C GLU A 272 6.29 -32.03 4.45
N PHE A 273 6.05 -30.73 4.21
CA PHE A 273 4.71 -30.21 4.00
C PHE A 273 4.16 -30.52 2.60
N LEU A 274 3.33 -31.55 2.56
CA LEU A 274 2.58 -32.01 1.38
C LEU A 274 1.11 -31.57 1.39
N LEU A 275 0.47 -31.63 0.21
CA LEU A 275 -0.97 -31.35 0.02
C LEU A 275 -1.86 -32.14 0.99
N SER A 276 -1.50 -33.39 1.30
CA SER A 276 -2.27 -34.27 2.19
C SER A 276 -2.33 -33.80 3.64
N HIS A 277 -1.48 -32.85 4.06
CA HIS A 277 -1.55 -32.26 5.40
C HIS A 277 -2.65 -31.21 5.53
N LEU A 278 -3.12 -30.64 4.42
CA LEU A 278 -4.21 -29.67 4.44
C LEU A 278 -5.53 -30.36 4.81
N PRO A 279 -6.46 -29.68 5.51
CA PRO A 279 -7.81 -30.19 5.69
C PRO A 279 -8.46 -30.44 4.33
N SER A 280 -9.31 -31.46 4.20
CA SER A 280 -9.85 -31.92 2.92
C SER A 280 -10.51 -30.82 2.07
N ARG A 281 -11.10 -29.80 2.70
CA ARG A 281 -11.70 -28.64 2.01
C ARG A 281 -10.68 -27.72 1.33
N TYR A 282 -9.43 -27.76 1.78
CA TYR A 282 -8.33 -26.93 1.32
C TYR A 282 -7.24 -27.74 0.58
N GLN A 283 -7.47 -29.02 0.31
CA GLN A 283 -6.53 -29.90 -0.43
C GLN A 283 -6.54 -29.58 -1.94
N HIS A 284 -6.24 -28.34 -2.30
CA HIS A 284 -5.98 -27.92 -3.68
C HIS A 284 -4.60 -27.29 -3.84
N VAL A 285 -4.05 -27.37 -5.05
CA VAL A 285 -2.69 -26.94 -5.37
C VAL A 285 -2.50 -25.44 -5.12
N GLU A 286 -3.55 -24.64 -5.32
CA GLU A 286 -3.53 -23.19 -5.12
C GLU A 286 -3.29 -22.84 -3.64
N MET A 287 -3.89 -23.58 -2.69
CA MET A 287 -3.62 -23.37 -1.26
C MET A 287 -2.21 -23.82 -0.88
N LEU A 288 -1.74 -24.95 -1.44
CA LEU A 288 -0.37 -25.40 -1.21
C LEU A 288 0.64 -24.37 -1.71
N ASN A 289 0.43 -23.82 -2.92
CA ASN A 289 1.28 -22.79 -3.50
C ASN A 289 1.27 -21.51 -2.66
N LEU A 290 0.11 -21.07 -2.17
CA LEU A 290 0.01 -19.91 -1.27
C LEU A 290 0.78 -20.11 0.03
N ILE A 291 0.72 -21.29 0.63
CA ILE A 291 1.48 -21.57 1.86
C ILE A 291 2.98 -21.64 1.56
N GLN A 292 3.38 -22.23 0.43
CA GLN A 292 4.78 -22.28 0.01
C GLN A 292 5.35 -20.88 -0.30
N SER A 293 4.58 -20.00 -0.93
CA SER A 293 5.01 -18.63 -1.16
C SER A 293 5.10 -17.83 0.15
N LEU A 294 4.25 -18.11 1.15
CA LEU A 294 4.41 -17.57 2.50
C LEU A 294 5.72 -18.04 3.17
N VAL A 295 6.07 -19.32 3.00
CA VAL A 295 7.34 -19.89 3.48
C VAL A 295 8.54 -19.20 2.87
N ASP A 296 8.48 -18.86 1.57
CA ASP A 296 9.56 -18.19 0.83
C ASP A 296 9.87 -16.80 1.44
N ILE A 297 8.84 -16.08 1.91
CA ILE A 297 8.94 -14.73 2.49
C ILE A 297 8.97 -14.70 4.03
N THR A 298 8.99 -15.87 4.69
CA THR A 298 9.14 -15.96 6.15
C THR A 298 10.60 -15.90 6.55
N VAL A 299 10.92 -15.10 7.57
CA VAL A 299 12.29 -14.83 8.02
C VAL A 299 12.47 -15.17 9.49
N LYS A 300 13.64 -15.72 9.83
CA LYS A 300 14.07 -15.93 11.22
C LYS A 300 14.61 -14.63 11.79
N LEU A 301 14.17 -14.28 12.99
CA LEU A 301 14.68 -13.14 13.74
C LEU A 301 15.52 -13.62 14.91
N GLU A 302 16.71 -13.05 15.05
CA GLU A 302 17.61 -13.27 16.17
C GLU A 302 18.03 -11.92 16.76
N VAL A 303 17.92 -11.75 18.08
CA VAL A 303 18.27 -10.52 18.78
C VAL A 303 19.44 -10.76 19.70
N SER A 304 20.59 -10.18 19.37
CA SER A 304 21.77 -10.21 20.22
C SER A 304 21.86 -8.92 21.03
N GLY A 305 21.23 -8.91 22.21
CA GLY A 305 21.23 -7.77 23.13
C GLY A 305 19.86 -7.13 23.33
N MET A 306 19.78 -6.24 24.32
CA MET A 306 18.59 -5.41 24.59
C MET A 306 19.05 -4.00 24.89
N SER A 307 18.29 -3.01 24.43
CA SER A 307 18.47 -1.61 24.79
C SER A 307 18.39 -1.45 26.32
N GLU A 308 19.09 -0.44 26.85
CA GLU A 308 19.04 -0.13 28.27
C GLU A 308 17.61 0.28 28.68
N GLU A 309 16.86 0.92 27.78
CA GLU A 309 15.44 1.23 27.94
C GLU A 309 14.62 -0.04 28.19
N ARG A 310 14.82 -1.10 27.39
CA ARG A 310 14.10 -2.37 27.57
C ARG A 310 14.49 -3.07 28.87
N LYS A 311 15.77 -3.03 29.26
CA LYS A 311 16.24 -3.54 30.56
C LYS A 311 15.57 -2.79 31.72
N ASN A 312 15.47 -1.47 31.62
CA ASN A 312 14.82 -0.62 32.62
C ASN A 312 13.31 -0.89 32.69
N PHE A 313 12.65 -1.10 31.55
CA PHE A 313 11.23 -1.42 31.50
C PHE A 313 10.91 -2.76 32.19
N LYS A 314 11.71 -3.81 31.93
CA LYS A 314 11.57 -5.11 32.60
C LYS A 314 11.77 -4.98 34.12
N THR A 315 12.81 -4.27 34.55
CA THR A 315 13.11 -4.04 35.98
C THR A 315 11.98 -3.30 36.68
N ASN A 316 11.40 -2.28 36.02
CA ASN A 316 10.28 -1.52 36.56
C ASN A 316 8.98 -2.34 36.63
N LYS A 317 8.68 -3.15 35.60
CA LYS A 317 7.51 -4.04 35.61
C LYS A 317 7.60 -5.07 36.73
N GLN A 318 8.77 -5.70 36.91
CA GLN A 318 9.01 -6.63 38.03
C GLN A 318 8.89 -5.93 39.39
N SER A 319 9.41 -4.71 39.51
CA SER A 319 9.30 -3.92 40.75
C SER A 319 7.84 -3.55 41.05
N LEU A 320 7.05 -3.18 40.03
CA LEU A 320 5.63 -2.89 40.15
C LEU A 320 4.81 -4.13 40.52
N GLU A 321 5.09 -5.28 39.91
CA GLU A 321 4.48 -6.57 40.27
C GLU A 321 4.86 -6.97 41.71
N MET A 322 6.10 -6.77 42.14
CA MET A 322 6.53 -6.96 43.54
C MET A 322 5.80 -6.04 44.52
N VAL A 323 5.66 -4.75 44.21
CA VAL A 323 4.98 -3.77 45.09
C VAL A 323 3.48 -4.07 45.19
N LEU A 324 2.84 -4.47 44.09
CA LEU A 324 1.43 -4.89 44.07
C LEU A 324 1.19 -6.17 44.87
N ASN A 325 2.15 -7.09 44.86
CA ASN A 325 2.09 -8.31 45.66
C ASN A 325 2.40 -8.04 47.15
N GLN A 326 3.27 -7.09 47.48
CA GLN A 326 3.57 -6.70 48.88
C GLN A 326 2.44 -5.90 49.54
N THR A 327 1.62 -5.18 48.77
CA THR A 327 0.45 -4.46 49.31
C THR A 327 -0.73 -5.38 49.66
N GLN A 328 -0.65 -6.68 49.35
CA GLN A 328 -1.66 -7.68 49.76
C GLN A 328 -1.33 -8.43 51.07
N VAL A 329 -0.20 -8.18 51.73
CA VAL A 329 0.19 -8.94 52.95
C VAL A 329 0.37 -8.03 54.17
N LYS A 330 -0.74 -7.53 54.71
CA LYS A 330 -0.83 -7.14 56.14
C LYS A 330 -2.19 -7.55 56.69
N GLY A 331 -2.31 -8.85 56.96
CA GLY A 331 -3.41 -9.39 57.74
C GLY A 331 -3.80 -10.78 57.30
N VAL A 332 -3.00 -11.78 57.68
CA VAL A 332 -3.44 -13.12 58.15
C VAL A 332 -2.17 -13.95 58.34
N SER A 333 -2.06 -14.50 59.54
CA SER A 333 -0.95 -15.34 59.98
C SER A 333 -1.07 -16.73 59.37
N LYS A 334 0.05 -17.19 58.79
CA LYS A 334 0.53 -18.58 58.63
C LYS A 334 -0.53 -19.69 58.55
N ASN A 335 -0.66 -20.30 57.38
CA ASN A 335 -0.31 -21.71 57.19
C ASN A 335 0.10 -21.93 55.73
N VAL A 336 1.22 -22.63 55.60
CA VAL A 336 1.99 -22.94 54.38
C VAL A 336 1.31 -24.11 53.66
N ASP A 337 1.70 -24.30 52.39
CA ASP A 337 1.43 -25.46 51.51
C ASP A 337 0.25 -25.28 50.53
N ASP A 338 0.44 -24.47 49.48
CA ASP A 338 0.23 -24.86 48.08
C ASP A 338 0.35 -23.63 47.14
N GLU A 339 1.50 -23.52 46.46
CA GLU A 339 1.74 -22.52 45.40
C GLU A 339 1.61 -23.19 44.02
N SER A 340 0.50 -22.96 43.33
CA SER A 340 0.41 -23.14 41.87
C SER A 340 -0.21 -21.89 41.22
N ASN A 341 0.58 -20.81 41.20
CA ASN A 341 0.30 -19.63 40.40
C ASN A 341 0.76 -19.85 38.95
N SER A 342 -0.15 -20.13 38.02
CA SER A 342 0.15 -20.07 36.58
C SER A 342 0.11 -18.60 36.12
N SER A 343 1.17 -17.86 36.45
CA SER A 343 1.47 -16.59 35.80
C SER A 343 2.11 -16.89 34.45
N ASN A 344 1.65 -16.24 33.37
CA ASN A 344 2.40 -16.14 32.11
C ASN A 344 3.64 -15.26 32.35
N THR A 345 4.59 -15.79 33.13
CA THR A 345 5.90 -15.20 33.34
C THR A 345 6.71 -15.40 32.08
N MET A 346 6.80 -14.33 31.29
CA MET A 346 7.88 -14.14 30.32
C MET A 346 9.19 -14.35 31.11
N SER A 347 9.90 -15.44 30.82
CA SER A 347 11.10 -15.86 31.55
C SER A 347 12.11 -14.71 31.59
N VAL A 348 12.76 -14.56 32.74
CA VAL A 348 13.78 -13.54 32.96
C VAL A 348 15.02 -13.96 32.19
N ILE A 349 15.06 -13.54 30.92
CA ILE A 349 16.18 -13.63 29.99
C ILE A 349 17.43 -13.06 30.69
N ALA A 350 18.42 -13.91 30.96
CA ALA A 350 19.72 -13.52 31.52
C ALA A 350 20.48 -12.63 30.53
N ALA A 351 21.50 -11.88 30.98
CA ALA A 351 22.22 -10.89 30.16
C ALA A 351 22.94 -11.45 28.91
N ASN A 352 22.91 -12.77 28.67
CA ASN A 352 23.46 -13.45 27.49
C ASN A 352 22.39 -14.14 26.63
N ASP A 353 21.11 -14.00 26.94
CA ASP A 353 20.06 -14.75 26.26
C ASP A 353 19.71 -14.09 24.93
N VAL A 354 20.00 -14.82 23.86
CA VAL A 354 19.58 -14.52 22.51
C VAL A 354 18.07 -14.77 22.43
N ALA A 355 17.31 -13.75 22.02
CA ALA A 355 15.89 -13.91 21.77
C ALA A 355 15.66 -14.30 20.31
N PHE A 356 14.75 -15.24 20.10
CA PHE A 356 14.35 -15.69 18.76
C PHE A 356 12.90 -15.31 18.47
N GLY A 357 12.64 -15.01 17.21
CA GLY A 357 11.31 -14.75 16.70
C GLY A 357 11.19 -15.08 15.21
N SER A 358 10.03 -14.79 14.67
CA SER A 358 9.74 -14.92 13.24
C SER A 358 9.24 -13.59 12.69
N GLY A 359 9.34 -13.40 11.39
CA GLY A 359 8.74 -12.28 10.69
C GLY A 359 8.34 -12.65 9.27
N LYS A 360 7.62 -11.75 8.61
CA LYS A 360 7.25 -11.84 7.19
C LYS A 360 7.81 -10.64 6.46
N VAL A 361 8.48 -10.87 5.33
CA VAL A 361 8.86 -9.81 4.40
C VAL A 361 7.60 -9.21 3.80
N ASP A 362 7.49 -7.89 3.89
CA ASP A 362 6.38 -7.11 3.36
C ASP A 362 6.73 -6.46 2.03
N ASP A 363 7.91 -5.82 1.98
CA ASP A 363 8.34 -5.03 0.81
C ASP A 363 9.87 -4.98 0.74
N VAL A 364 10.41 -4.70 -0.44
CA VAL A 364 11.85 -4.57 -0.67
C VAL A 364 12.18 -3.43 -1.62
N PHE A 365 13.30 -2.74 -1.38
CA PHE A 365 13.75 -1.64 -2.21
C PHE A 365 15.24 -1.74 -2.48
N ILE A 366 15.63 -1.53 -3.74
CA ILE A 366 17.03 -1.28 -4.10
C ILE A 366 17.28 0.21 -3.96
N ARG A 367 18.31 0.55 -3.19
CA ARG A 367 18.74 1.92 -2.88
C ARG A 367 20.11 2.18 -3.50
N THR A 368 20.35 3.44 -3.85
CA THR A 368 21.60 3.92 -4.45
C THR A 368 22.19 5.06 -3.64
N ASP A 369 23.39 5.53 -4.00
CA ASP A 369 24.00 6.72 -3.41
C ASP A 369 23.11 7.99 -3.47
N LYS A 370 22.10 8.02 -4.37
CA LYS A 370 21.13 9.13 -4.45
C LYS A 370 20.11 9.11 -3.32
N ASP A 371 19.79 7.92 -2.81
CA ASP A 371 18.84 7.69 -1.72
C ASP A 371 19.49 7.86 -0.34
N GLY A 372 20.82 7.98 -0.30
CA GLY A 372 21.63 8.10 0.90
C GLY A 372 22.75 7.06 0.94
N PRO A 373 23.77 7.28 1.80
CA PRO A 373 24.85 6.31 1.96
C PRO A 373 24.30 5.01 2.56
N CYS A 374 24.84 3.87 2.10
CA CYS A 374 24.54 2.58 2.72
C CYS A 374 24.86 2.62 4.23
N PRO A 375 23.99 2.10 5.13
CA PRO A 375 24.26 2.08 6.57
C PRO A 375 25.44 1.21 6.99
N CYS A 376 25.97 0.36 6.10
CA CYS A 376 27.12 -0.46 6.42
C CYS A 376 28.43 0.36 6.40
N PRO A 377 29.50 -0.09 7.09
CA PRO A 377 30.78 0.63 7.11
C PRO A 377 31.50 0.72 5.76
N LYS A 378 31.10 -0.09 4.78
CA LYS A 378 31.70 -0.12 3.45
C LYS A 378 30.88 0.76 2.51
N LYS A 379 31.55 1.41 1.55
CA LYS A 379 30.85 2.13 0.49
C LYS A 379 30.23 1.13 -0.49
N CYS A 380 28.95 0.84 -0.33
CA CYS A 380 28.15 0.03 -1.26
C CYS A 380 27.42 0.99 -2.22
N PRO A 381 27.71 0.97 -3.55
CA PRO A 381 27.05 1.85 -4.51
C PRO A 381 25.55 1.55 -4.69
N GLU A 382 25.17 0.30 -4.43
CA GLU A 382 23.79 -0.17 -4.32
C GLU A 382 23.66 -0.97 -3.03
N TRP A 383 22.50 -0.87 -2.39
CA TRP A 383 22.16 -1.64 -1.19
C TRP A 383 20.65 -1.89 -1.15
N GLY A 384 20.22 -2.76 -0.24
CA GLY A 384 18.85 -3.22 -0.12
C GLY A 384 18.19 -2.80 1.19
N GLU A 385 16.96 -2.30 1.10
CA GLU A 385 16.05 -2.10 2.22
C GLU A 385 14.98 -3.20 2.18
N ILE A 386 14.73 -3.86 3.31
CA ILE A 386 13.71 -4.92 3.43
C ILE A 386 12.79 -4.53 4.59
N ARG A 387 11.48 -4.43 4.33
CA ARG A 387 10.47 -4.21 5.37
C ARG A 387 9.99 -5.55 5.89
N VAL A 388 10.01 -5.72 7.20
CA VAL A 388 9.62 -6.97 7.87
C VAL A 388 8.54 -6.69 8.89
N PHE A 389 7.43 -7.42 8.79
CA PHE A 389 6.41 -7.49 9.83
C PHE A 389 6.76 -8.52 10.89
N THR A 390 6.54 -8.16 12.15
CA THR A 390 6.72 -9.02 13.32
C THR A 390 5.88 -8.53 14.51
N SER A 391 6.07 -9.12 15.69
CA SER A 391 5.38 -8.73 16.92
C SER A 391 6.00 -7.47 17.55
N ALA A 392 5.15 -6.56 18.04
CA ALA A 392 5.57 -5.38 18.80
C ALA A 392 6.21 -5.70 20.16
N GLN A 393 6.09 -6.95 20.62
CA GLN A 393 6.75 -7.44 21.83
C GLN A 393 8.24 -7.78 21.61
N LEU A 394 8.65 -8.03 20.36
CA LEU A 394 10.04 -8.37 20.04
C LEU A 394 10.94 -7.14 20.02
N MET A 395 10.43 -5.99 19.60
CA MET A 395 11.18 -4.73 19.45
C MET A 395 10.59 -3.62 20.31
N TYR A 396 11.44 -2.89 21.02
CA TYR A 396 11.02 -1.75 21.85
C TYR A 396 11.23 -0.39 21.16
N ASP A 397 12.41 -0.18 20.59
CA ASP A 397 12.87 1.07 19.97
C ASP A 397 13.82 0.80 18.78
N ASP A 398 14.30 1.88 18.14
CA ASP A 398 15.21 1.79 16.99
C ASP A 398 16.58 1.20 17.35
N ASP A 399 17.04 1.35 18.58
CA ASP A 399 18.32 0.79 19.01
C ASP A 399 18.21 -0.73 19.21
N ASP A 400 17.10 -1.20 19.78
CA ASP A 400 16.71 -2.61 19.79
C ASP A 400 16.69 -3.17 18.36
N ALA A 401 16.13 -2.44 17.39
CA ALA A 401 16.05 -2.90 16.00
C ALA A 401 17.43 -3.15 15.38
N LYS A 402 18.46 -2.36 15.71
CA LYS A 402 19.84 -2.52 15.19
C LYS A 402 20.54 -3.78 15.69
N HIS A 403 20.02 -4.39 16.76
CA HIS A 403 20.52 -5.65 17.33
C HIS A 403 19.89 -6.89 16.68
N PHE A 404 18.95 -6.73 15.76
CA PHE A 404 18.34 -7.84 15.04
C PHE A 404 19.19 -8.31 13.87
N LEU A 405 19.31 -9.63 13.75
CA LEU A 405 19.81 -10.34 12.59
C LEU A 405 18.64 -11.11 11.97
N CYS A 406 18.34 -10.80 10.70
CA CYS A 406 17.37 -11.52 9.91
C CYS A 406 18.08 -12.60 9.10
N THR A 407 17.68 -13.86 9.27
CA THR A 407 18.20 -15.01 8.50
C THR A 407 17.13 -15.53 7.57
N PHE A 408 17.39 -15.44 6.26
CA PHE A 408 16.49 -15.88 5.21
C PHE A 408 16.82 -17.31 4.75
N PHE A 409 15.82 -18.01 4.25
CA PHE A 409 15.93 -19.35 3.65
C PHE A 409 16.41 -20.47 4.59
N TYR A 410 16.19 -20.34 5.91
CA TYR A 410 16.54 -21.39 6.88
C TYR A 410 15.46 -22.48 6.96
N ASP A 411 15.35 -23.26 5.90
CA ASP A 411 14.38 -24.36 5.75
C ASP A 411 14.85 -25.69 6.36
N ASP A 412 16.17 -25.89 6.46
CA ASP A 412 16.79 -27.07 7.05
C ASP A 412 18.25 -26.81 7.44
N ASP A 413 18.85 -27.77 8.16
CA ASP A 413 20.22 -27.68 8.67
C ASP A 413 21.29 -28.13 7.66
N GLU A 414 20.90 -28.62 6.47
CA GLU A 414 21.82 -29.11 5.44
C GLU A 414 22.22 -27.99 4.45
N GLN A 415 21.34 -27.00 4.23
CA GLN A 415 21.50 -25.93 3.25
C GLN A 415 22.01 -24.60 3.85
N VAL A 416 22.96 -24.70 4.79
CA VAL A 416 23.51 -23.54 5.50
C VAL A 416 24.22 -22.54 4.57
N ASP A 417 24.70 -23.02 3.42
CA ASP A 417 25.35 -22.23 2.37
C ASP A 417 24.37 -21.32 1.59
N GLN A 418 23.08 -21.62 1.63
CA GLN A 418 22.03 -20.83 0.96
C GLN A 418 21.48 -19.71 1.86
N LEU A 419 21.84 -19.70 3.14
CA LEU A 419 21.38 -18.70 4.09
C LEU A 419 21.85 -17.31 3.68
N LYS A 420 20.91 -16.36 3.70
CA LYS A 420 21.19 -14.95 3.47
C LYS A 420 20.85 -14.16 4.72
N TYR A 421 21.49 -13.00 4.87
CA TYR A 421 21.41 -12.20 6.08
C TYR A 421 21.10 -10.74 5.77
N ALA A 422 20.29 -10.12 6.63
CA ALA A 422 20.12 -8.67 6.69
C ALA A 422 20.14 -8.22 8.15
N ARG A 423 20.63 -7.00 8.40
CA ARG A 423 20.68 -6.42 9.75
C ARG A 423 19.49 -5.51 9.94
N GLY A 424 18.82 -5.54 11.08
CA GLY A 424 17.83 -4.53 11.43
C GLY A 424 18.46 -3.13 11.52
N GLU A 425 17.68 -2.09 11.24
CA GLU A 425 18.13 -0.70 11.20
C GLU A 425 17.26 0.22 12.05
N ARG A 426 15.94 0.24 11.80
CA ARG A 426 14.99 1.09 12.52
C ARG A 426 13.55 0.59 12.43
N ILE A 427 12.72 0.99 13.38
CA ILE A 427 11.28 0.74 13.38
C ILE A 427 10.60 1.73 12.43
N VAL A 428 9.63 1.25 11.66
CA VAL A 428 8.76 2.06 10.79
C VAL A 428 7.42 2.29 11.46
N LEU A 429 6.83 1.22 11.99
CA LEU A 429 5.53 1.24 12.62
C LEU A 429 5.54 0.32 13.84
N ARG A 430 4.97 0.75 14.96
CA ARG A 430 4.80 -0.10 16.13
C ARG A 430 3.45 0.16 16.81
N ASP A 431 2.60 -0.85 16.80
CA ASP A 431 1.28 -0.85 17.43
C ASP A 431 1.23 -1.94 18.52
N LEU A 432 1.30 -1.50 19.77
CA LEU A 432 1.24 -2.39 20.94
C LEU A 432 -0.15 -2.99 21.17
N GLU A 433 -1.22 -2.35 20.70
CA GLU A 433 -2.59 -2.82 20.89
C GLU A 433 -2.91 -3.97 19.93
N LYS A 434 -2.36 -3.90 18.71
CA LYS A 434 -2.48 -4.97 17.69
C LYS A 434 -1.33 -5.97 17.72
N ASP A 435 -0.34 -5.77 18.59
CA ASP A 435 0.92 -6.53 18.63
C ASP A 435 1.62 -6.60 17.27
N LEU A 436 1.68 -5.46 16.57
CA LEU A 436 2.22 -5.36 15.22
C LEU A 436 3.42 -4.42 15.19
N CYS A 437 4.53 -4.87 14.63
CA CYS A 437 5.71 -4.08 14.35
C CYS A 437 6.12 -4.24 12.90
N MET A 438 6.41 -3.14 12.22
CA MET A 438 7.14 -3.13 10.96
C MET A 438 8.48 -2.45 11.21
N PHE A 439 9.56 -3.07 10.76
CA PHE A 439 10.89 -2.50 10.84
C PHE A 439 11.66 -2.72 9.55
N ILE A 440 12.70 -1.91 9.35
CA ILE A 440 13.59 -1.98 8.20
C ILE A 440 14.80 -2.82 8.55
N CYS A 441 15.15 -3.72 7.64
CA CYS A 441 16.45 -4.38 7.58
C CYS A 441 17.23 -3.87 6.37
N VAL A 442 18.56 -3.94 6.45
CA VAL A 442 19.47 -3.52 5.38
C VAL A 442 20.48 -4.61 5.04
N THR A 443 20.85 -4.67 3.77
CA THR A 443 21.87 -5.59 3.25
C THR A 443 22.59 -4.98 2.04
N CYS A 444 23.86 -5.32 1.81
CA CYS A 444 24.53 -5.01 0.54
C CYS A 444 24.38 -6.15 -0.49
N ASP A 445 23.67 -7.24 -0.15
CA ASP A 445 23.37 -8.32 -1.08
C ASP A 445 22.16 -7.96 -1.95
N VAL A 446 22.41 -7.31 -3.09
CA VAL A 446 21.35 -6.88 -4.02
C VAL A 446 20.69 -8.07 -4.73
N GLU A 447 21.36 -9.23 -4.80
CA GLU A 447 20.75 -10.45 -5.35
C GLU A 447 19.67 -11.00 -4.41
N LEU A 448 19.89 -10.92 -3.10
CA LEU A 448 18.84 -11.23 -2.11
C LEU A 448 17.60 -10.36 -2.34
N ILE A 449 17.76 -9.06 -2.59
CA ILE A 449 16.63 -8.14 -2.81
C ILE A 449 15.81 -8.53 -4.03
N ARG A 450 16.46 -8.72 -5.18
CA ARG A 450 15.78 -9.15 -6.42
C ARG A 450 15.09 -10.50 -6.26
N LYS A 451 15.70 -11.41 -5.49
CA LYS A 451 15.09 -12.72 -5.18
C LYS A 451 13.84 -12.57 -4.32
N LEU A 452 13.88 -11.72 -3.29
CA LEU A 452 12.73 -11.44 -2.43
C LEU A 452 11.59 -10.75 -3.18
N GLU A 453 11.90 -9.80 -4.07
CA GLU A 453 10.92 -9.14 -4.95
C GLU A 453 10.12 -10.18 -5.75
N GLY A 454 10.81 -11.09 -6.46
CA GLY A 454 10.12 -12.15 -7.20
C GLY A 454 9.37 -13.16 -6.31
N MET A 455 9.72 -13.29 -5.03
CA MET A 455 8.97 -14.11 -4.06
C MET A 455 7.72 -13.40 -3.55
N LEU A 456 7.74 -12.08 -3.41
CA LEU A 456 6.57 -11.26 -3.09
C LEU A 456 5.56 -11.31 -4.24
N ASP A 457 5.99 -11.09 -5.48
CA ASP A 457 5.14 -11.22 -6.67
C ASP A 457 4.46 -12.60 -6.73
N LYS A 458 5.22 -13.67 -6.44
CA LYS A 458 4.70 -15.04 -6.39
C LYS A 458 3.70 -15.22 -5.26
N PHE A 459 3.89 -14.58 -4.11
CA PHE A 459 2.95 -14.62 -3.00
C PHE A 459 1.63 -13.95 -3.36
N GLU A 460 1.68 -12.76 -3.97
CA GLU A 460 0.50 -12.04 -4.46
C GLU A 460 -0.28 -12.86 -5.50
N GLN A 461 0.42 -13.39 -6.52
CA GLN A 461 -0.21 -14.25 -7.52
C GLN A 461 -0.84 -15.51 -6.90
N SER A 462 -0.14 -16.16 -5.96
CA SER A 462 -0.67 -17.36 -5.29
C SER A 462 -1.88 -17.03 -4.41
N TRP A 463 -1.94 -15.83 -3.85
CA TRP A 463 -3.09 -15.35 -3.09
C TRP A 463 -4.29 -15.13 -4.01
N GLU A 464 -4.12 -14.48 -5.17
CA GLU A 464 -5.16 -14.30 -6.17
C GLU A 464 -5.70 -15.66 -6.68
N ASP A 465 -4.80 -16.58 -7.04
CA ASP A 465 -5.17 -17.92 -7.52
C ASP A 465 -5.97 -18.70 -6.46
N ALA A 466 -5.54 -18.64 -5.20
CA ALA A 466 -6.27 -19.26 -4.10
C ALA A 466 -7.62 -18.56 -3.86
N PHE A 467 -7.65 -17.23 -3.93
CA PHE A 467 -8.88 -16.46 -3.77
C PHE A 467 -9.92 -16.85 -4.83
N ASP A 468 -9.56 -16.83 -6.12
CA ASP A 468 -10.43 -17.22 -7.22
C ASP A 468 -10.96 -18.65 -7.07
N ARG A 469 -10.10 -19.55 -6.56
CA ARG A 469 -10.46 -20.94 -6.30
C ARG A 469 -11.50 -21.06 -5.19
N TYR A 470 -11.32 -20.35 -4.09
CA TYR A 470 -12.05 -20.61 -2.86
C TYR A 470 -13.23 -19.67 -2.59
N ALA A 471 -13.25 -18.48 -3.18
CA ALA A 471 -14.29 -17.46 -2.95
C ALA A 471 -15.71 -17.97 -3.17
N LYS A 472 -15.89 -18.95 -4.07
CA LYS A 472 -17.20 -19.54 -4.37
C LYS A 472 -17.52 -20.80 -3.56
N SER A 473 -16.51 -21.48 -3.02
CA SER A 473 -16.66 -22.83 -2.43
C SER A 473 -16.54 -22.89 -0.91
N VAL A 474 -15.77 -21.97 -0.30
CA VAL A 474 -15.49 -21.99 1.14
C VAL A 474 -16.21 -20.85 1.82
N LYS A 475 -17.19 -21.19 2.65
CA LYS A 475 -17.92 -20.22 3.48
C LYS A 475 -17.28 -20.12 4.86
N TRP A 476 -17.14 -18.91 5.35
CA TRP A 476 -16.49 -18.60 6.62
C TRP A 476 -17.08 -19.23 7.86
N LYS A 477 -18.38 -19.50 7.85
CA LYS A 477 -19.13 -20.01 9.02
C LYS A 477 -18.79 -21.44 9.38
N ASP A 478 -18.19 -22.20 8.46
CA ASP A 478 -17.99 -23.64 8.67
C ASP A 478 -16.61 -23.97 9.24
N GLU A 479 -15.57 -23.29 8.76
CA GLU A 479 -14.17 -23.58 9.09
C GLU A 479 -13.28 -22.43 8.60
N ARG A 480 -12.42 -21.90 9.48
CA ARG A 480 -11.42 -20.88 9.11
C ARG A 480 -10.04 -21.46 9.28
N LEU A 481 -9.44 -21.92 8.18
CA LEU A 481 -8.06 -22.39 8.20
C LEU A 481 -7.14 -21.27 8.69
N THR A 482 -6.30 -21.59 9.66
CA THR A 482 -5.22 -20.73 10.10
C THR A 482 -3.91 -21.42 9.79
N VAL A 483 -2.99 -20.71 9.14
CA VAL A 483 -1.66 -21.18 8.83
C VAL A 483 -0.64 -20.25 9.47
N ILE A 484 0.31 -20.82 10.19
CA ILE A 484 1.45 -20.08 10.75
C ILE A 484 2.72 -20.73 10.21
N VAL A 485 3.58 -19.91 9.61
CA VAL A 485 4.95 -20.31 9.25
C VAL A 485 5.89 -19.60 10.22
N SER A 486 6.72 -20.37 10.93
CA SER A 486 7.58 -19.81 11.97
C SER A 486 8.91 -20.55 12.09
N HIS A 487 9.81 -19.98 12.89
CA HIS A 487 11.05 -20.57 13.36
C HIS A 487 10.96 -20.90 14.87
N PRO A 488 10.33 -22.02 15.25
CA PRO A 488 10.28 -22.50 16.63
C PRO A 488 11.67 -22.47 17.28
N TYR A 489 11.82 -21.75 18.39
CA TYR A 489 13.09 -21.62 19.11
C TYR A 489 14.29 -21.15 18.24
N GLY A 490 14.05 -20.47 17.12
CA GLY A 490 15.10 -20.07 16.18
C GLY A 490 15.69 -21.21 15.34
N LEU A 491 15.00 -22.36 15.29
CA LEU A 491 15.38 -23.51 14.46
C LEU A 491 14.84 -23.36 13.02
N LYS A 492 15.01 -24.40 12.19
CA LYS A 492 14.48 -24.47 10.83
C LYS A 492 12.97 -24.19 10.76
N LYS A 493 12.49 -23.72 9.60
CA LYS A 493 11.08 -23.36 9.40
C LYS A 493 10.12 -24.54 9.61
N HIS A 494 9.00 -24.25 10.26
CA HIS A 494 7.89 -25.18 10.42
C HIS A 494 6.57 -24.50 10.04
N ILE A 495 5.62 -25.33 9.61
CA ILE A 495 4.25 -24.95 9.29
C ILE A 495 3.34 -25.54 10.37
N ALA A 496 2.50 -24.68 10.93
CA ALA A 496 1.44 -25.04 11.86
C ALA A 496 0.08 -24.76 11.24
N LEU A 497 -0.81 -25.75 11.30
CA LEU A 497 -2.20 -25.63 10.84
C LEU A 497 -3.15 -25.64 12.04
N GLY A 498 -4.18 -24.80 11.97
CA GLY A 498 -5.24 -24.75 12.97
C GLY A 498 -6.51 -24.13 12.40
N LYS A 499 -7.40 -23.74 13.32
CA LYS A 499 -8.70 -23.17 13.05
C LYS A 499 -8.88 -21.91 13.87
N ALA A 500 -9.35 -20.84 13.22
CA ALA A 500 -9.84 -19.66 13.93
C ALA A 500 -11.29 -19.87 14.39
N SER A 501 -11.62 -19.47 15.62
CA SER A 501 -12.99 -19.51 16.15
C SER A 501 -13.72 -18.18 15.90
N GLU A 502 -15.03 -18.24 15.67
CA GLU A 502 -15.87 -17.04 15.46
C GLU A 502 -16.11 -16.25 16.75
N ASP A 503 -15.90 -16.87 17.92
CA ASP A 503 -16.15 -16.29 19.24
C ASP A 503 -15.12 -15.23 19.66
N GLY A 504 -14.53 -14.53 18.68
CA GLY A 504 -13.76 -13.31 18.91
C GLY A 504 -14.61 -12.37 19.76
N GLY A 505 -14.29 -12.32 21.06
CA GLY A 505 -15.05 -11.54 22.02
C GLY A 505 -15.10 -10.07 21.62
N SER A 506 -15.80 -9.26 22.40
CA SER A 506 -15.96 -7.81 22.18
C SER A 506 -14.66 -6.98 22.09
N GLU A 507 -13.49 -7.63 22.14
CA GLU A 507 -12.16 -7.03 22.14
C GLU A 507 -11.40 -7.15 20.80
N GLY A 508 -12.02 -7.70 19.74
CA GLY A 508 -11.49 -7.60 18.38
C GLY A 508 -10.24 -8.44 18.06
N GLY A 509 -9.84 -9.35 18.97
CA GLY A 509 -8.79 -10.33 18.73
C GLY A 509 -9.30 -11.57 18.00
N ILE A 510 -8.43 -12.17 17.19
CA ILE A 510 -8.69 -13.46 16.55
C ILE A 510 -8.24 -14.57 17.51
N HIS A 511 -9.14 -15.49 17.83
CA HIS A 511 -8.80 -16.71 18.55
C HIS A 511 -8.57 -17.84 17.56
N TYR A 512 -7.47 -18.58 17.71
CA TYR A 512 -7.15 -19.75 16.91
C TYR A 512 -6.55 -20.85 17.78
N ASP A 513 -6.70 -22.11 17.35
CA ASP A 513 -6.15 -23.29 18.05
C ASP A 513 -4.81 -23.79 17.46
N THR A 514 -4.25 -23.04 16.49
CA THR A 514 -2.97 -23.34 15.85
C THR A 514 -1.86 -23.47 16.89
N PRO A 515 -1.07 -24.55 16.87
CA PRO A 515 0.00 -24.76 17.84
C PRO A 515 1.09 -23.68 17.65
N THR A 516 1.49 -23.07 18.75
CA THR A 516 2.59 -22.10 18.80
C THR A 516 3.55 -22.45 19.94
N CYS A 517 4.77 -21.95 19.87
CA CYS A 517 5.79 -22.11 20.91
C CYS A 517 6.64 -20.85 21.03
N GLU A 518 7.56 -20.85 22.00
CA GLU A 518 8.61 -19.82 22.10
C GLU A 518 9.42 -19.83 20.79
N GLY A 519 9.55 -18.67 20.14
CA GLY A 519 10.09 -18.52 18.77
C GLY A 519 9.06 -18.44 17.64
N SER A 520 7.80 -18.82 17.88
CA SER A 520 6.68 -18.46 16.98
C SER A 520 6.21 -17.02 17.15
N VAL A 521 6.75 -16.29 18.14
CA VAL A 521 6.43 -14.88 18.36
C VAL A 521 6.78 -14.06 17.11
N GLY A 522 5.84 -13.24 16.66
CA GLY A 522 5.98 -12.43 15.45
C GLY A 522 5.76 -13.16 14.13
N ALA A 523 5.51 -14.47 14.15
CA ALA A 523 5.14 -15.21 12.96
C ALA A 523 3.84 -14.66 12.36
N TYR A 524 3.80 -14.56 11.03
CA TYR A 524 2.61 -14.08 10.33
C TYR A 524 1.51 -15.14 10.36
N VAL A 525 0.32 -14.74 10.77
CA VAL A 525 -0.86 -15.60 10.81
C VAL A 525 -1.63 -15.42 9.52
N LEU A 526 -1.50 -16.38 8.60
CA LEU A 526 -2.27 -16.41 7.37
C LEU A 526 -3.66 -16.98 7.68
N MET A 527 -4.67 -16.13 7.51
CA MET A 527 -6.06 -16.51 7.53
C MET A 527 -6.65 -16.16 6.17
N PRO A 528 -6.77 -17.13 5.26
CA PRO A 528 -7.32 -16.87 3.94
C PRO A 528 -8.79 -16.45 4.05
N ASP A 529 -9.06 -15.16 3.86
CA ASP A 529 -10.39 -14.59 3.80
C ASP A 529 -10.90 -14.62 2.37
N PHE A 530 -11.72 -15.63 2.06
CA PHE A 530 -12.35 -15.77 0.76
C PHE A 530 -13.85 -15.40 0.76
N ASP A 531 -14.44 -15.06 1.91
CA ASP A 531 -15.88 -14.73 1.97
C ASP A 531 -16.05 -13.24 1.73
N VAL A 532 -15.95 -12.85 0.45
CA VAL A 532 -16.39 -11.52 0.04
C VAL A 532 -17.90 -11.52 0.11
N LYS A 533 -18.41 -10.99 1.22
CA LYS A 533 -19.79 -10.54 1.24
C LYS A 533 -19.90 -9.42 0.24
N ASP A 534 -20.54 -9.71 -0.89
CA ASP A 534 -21.16 -8.71 -1.74
C ASP A 534 -22.26 -8.01 -0.92
N ASP A 535 -21.87 -7.22 0.09
CA ASP A 535 -22.76 -6.27 0.75
C ASP A 535 -22.95 -5.11 -0.25
N VAL A 536 -23.71 -5.39 -1.32
CA VAL A 536 -24.20 -4.48 -2.37
C VAL A 536 -25.48 -3.79 -1.91
#